data_AF-A0A5R9F1X4-F1
#
_entry.id   AF-A0A5R9F1X4-F1
#
_cell.length_a   1.000
_cell.length_b   1.000
_cell.length_c   1.000
_cell.angle_alpha   90.00
_cell.angle_beta   90.00
_cell.angle_gamma   90.00
#
_symmetry.space_group_name_H-M   'P 1'
#
loop_
_entity.id
_entity.type
_entity.pdbx_description
1 polymer ?
#
loop_
_entity_poly.entity_id
_entity_poly.type
_entity_poly.pdbx_seq_one_letter_code
_entity_poly.pdbx_strand_id
1 'polypeptide(L)'
;MWKKIGSWFIKKGWPIIQKFIAIYGEEIVRGVIRIVSKFYNERQRKKAAEKMQKAEEYRSKADNEGNAEKKKEYEFKSDFYKEEAETYAKDILEMANIFQDIEYKTTKLVKEKTLKLQATDLFETGKESEFKLKKESDILKLSNEDQENEISNEKKIKG
;
A
#
# COMPACT_ATOMS: atom_id res chain seq x y z
N MET A 1 -8.82 -41.07 19.33
CA MET A 1 -8.19 -39.91 20.01
C MET A 1 -8.18 -38.64 19.17
N TRP A 2 -7.94 -38.73 17.85
CA TRP A 2 -7.85 -37.58 16.94
C TRP A 2 -9.10 -36.67 16.88
N LYS A 3 -10.33 -37.19 16.98
CA LYS A 3 -11.54 -36.35 17.09
C LYS A 3 -11.56 -35.47 18.36
N LYS A 4 -11.00 -35.96 19.48
CA LYS A 4 -10.84 -35.17 20.71
C LYS A 4 -9.73 -34.13 20.56
N ILE A 5 -8.63 -34.48 19.89
CA ILE A 5 -7.50 -33.57 19.61
C ILE A 5 -7.94 -32.45 18.65
N GLY A 6 -8.67 -32.75 17.57
CA GLY A 6 -9.21 -31.76 16.64
C GLY A 6 -10.24 -30.84 17.30
N SER A 7 -11.17 -31.37 18.11
CA SER A 7 -12.10 -30.54 18.88
C SER A 7 -11.40 -29.65 19.91
N TRP A 8 -10.35 -30.16 20.56
CA TRP A 8 -9.51 -29.39 21.48
C TRP A 8 -8.74 -28.29 20.74
N PHE A 9 -8.16 -28.60 19.58
CA PHE A 9 -7.47 -27.64 18.73
C PHE A 9 -8.40 -26.50 18.29
N ILE A 10 -9.60 -26.81 17.79
CA ILE A 10 -10.59 -25.78 17.40
C ILE A 10 -10.99 -24.90 18.59
N LYS A 11 -11.16 -25.48 19.79
CA LYS A 11 -11.60 -24.73 20.98
C LYS A 11 -10.49 -23.95 21.69
N LYS A 12 -9.25 -24.43 21.66
CA LYS A 12 -8.13 -23.90 22.46
C LYS A 12 -6.94 -23.44 21.62
N GLY A 13 -6.56 -24.19 20.59
CA GLY A 13 -5.42 -23.87 19.72
C GLY A 13 -5.74 -22.81 18.66
N TRP A 14 -6.92 -22.88 18.04
CA TRP A 14 -7.33 -21.98 16.97
C TRP A 14 -7.39 -20.51 17.40
N PRO A 15 -7.98 -20.14 18.56
CA PRO A 15 -7.98 -18.76 19.01
C PRO A 15 -6.57 -18.18 19.23
N ILE A 16 -5.59 -19.03 19.58
CA ILE A 16 -4.19 -18.62 19.73
C ILE A 16 -3.59 -18.37 18.35
N ILE A 17 -3.78 -19.29 17.40
CA ILE A 17 -3.29 -19.14 16.03
C ILE A 17 -3.91 -17.92 15.34
N GLN A 18 -5.21 -17.68 15.50
CA GLN A 18 -5.88 -16.48 14.96
C GLN A 18 -5.24 -15.19 15.46
N LYS A 19 -4.87 -15.11 16.75
CA LYS A 19 -4.16 -13.95 17.29
C LYS A 19 -2.80 -13.78 16.62
N PHE A 20 -2.04 -14.86 16.45
CA PHE A 20 -0.76 -14.81 15.76
C PHE A 20 -0.91 -14.37 14.30
N ILE A 21 -1.85 -14.94 13.55
CA ILE A 21 -2.11 -14.55 12.16
C ILE A 21 -2.49 -13.07 12.08
N ALA A 22 -3.27 -12.54 13.02
CA ALA A 22 -3.65 -11.14 13.02
C ALA A 22 -2.45 -10.22 13.26
N ILE A 23 -1.58 -10.58 14.20
CA ILE A 23 -0.35 -9.82 14.51
C ILE A 23 0.62 -9.87 13.32
N TYR A 24 0.90 -11.06 12.80
CA TYR A 24 1.80 -11.22 11.64
C TYR A 24 1.23 -10.58 10.38
N GLY A 25 -0.08 -10.66 10.15
CA GLY A 25 -0.75 -10.01 9.03
C GLY A 25 -0.61 -8.50 9.08
N GLU A 26 -0.80 -7.89 10.26
CA GLU A 26 -0.55 -6.46 10.48
C GLU A 26 0.91 -6.10 10.20
N GLU A 27 1.86 -6.90 10.67
CA GLU A 27 3.29 -6.67 10.48
C GLU A 27 3.72 -6.79 9.00
N ILE A 28 3.16 -7.75 8.26
CA ILE A 28 3.37 -7.90 6.82
C ILE A 28 2.86 -6.68 6.07
N VAL A 29 1.62 -6.24 6.34
CA VAL A 29 1.03 -5.04 5.71
C VAL A 29 1.91 -3.81 5.96
N ARG A 30 2.32 -3.58 7.21
CA ARG A 30 3.23 -2.49 7.56
C ARG A 30 4.56 -2.59 6.84
N GLY A 31 5.13 -3.79 6.75
CA GLY A 31 6.39 -4.04 6.05
C GLY A 31 6.29 -3.67 4.57
N VAL A 32 5.24 -4.15 3.90
CA VAL A 32 5.00 -3.87 2.47
C VAL A 32 4.81 -2.38 2.22
N ILE A 33 3.96 -1.71 3.01
CA ILE A 33 3.68 -0.28 2.84
C ILE A 33 4.93 0.55 3.09
N ARG A 34 5.74 0.19 4.10
CA ARG A 34 7.01 0.86 4.38
C ARG A 34 7.99 0.74 3.19
N ILE A 35 8.09 -0.44 2.57
CA ILE A 35 8.96 -0.65 1.40
C ILE A 35 8.48 0.21 0.22
N VAL A 36 7.18 0.15 -0.09
CA VAL A 36 6.58 0.90 -1.21
C VAL A 36 6.72 2.42 -0.98
N SER A 37 6.40 2.89 0.21
CA SER A 37 6.52 4.30 0.59
C SER A 37 7.97 4.78 0.50
N LYS A 38 8.93 3.99 1.00
CA LYS A 38 10.36 4.31 0.89
C LYS A 38 10.79 4.45 -0.56
N PHE A 39 10.46 3.47 -1.41
CA PHE A 39 10.82 3.49 -2.82
C PHE A 39 10.21 4.68 -3.56
N TYR A 40 8.94 4.97 -3.30
CA TYR A 40 8.25 6.13 -3.87
C TYR A 40 8.91 7.45 -3.45
N ASN A 41 9.15 7.62 -2.14
CA ASN A 41 9.76 8.83 -1.58
C ASN A 41 11.19 9.04 -2.10
N GLU A 42 11.99 7.98 -2.19
CA GLU A 42 13.34 8.06 -2.77
C GLU A 42 13.29 8.50 -4.24
N ARG A 43 12.37 7.93 -5.03
CA ARG A 43 12.20 8.29 -6.44
C ARG A 43 11.76 9.74 -6.60
N GLN A 44 10.81 10.21 -5.81
CA GLN A 44 10.35 11.60 -5.88
C GLN A 44 11.40 12.59 -5.37
N ARG A 45 12.13 12.26 -4.31
CA ARG A 45 13.27 13.08 -3.85
C ARG A 45 14.34 13.21 -4.92
N LYS A 46 14.64 12.12 -5.63
CA LYS A 46 15.61 12.16 -6.74
C LYS A 46 15.12 13.07 -7.87
N LYS A 47 13.85 12.95 -8.27
CA LYS A 47 13.26 13.84 -9.28
C LYS A 47 13.25 15.30 -8.85
N ALA A 48 12.87 15.59 -7.61
CA ALA A 48 12.91 16.95 -7.05
C ALA A 48 14.32 17.53 -7.10
N ALA A 49 15.33 16.75 -6.69
CA ALA A 49 16.73 17.17 -6.75
C ALA A 49 17.22 17.42 -8.19
N GLU A 50 16.89 16.54 -9.14
CA GLU A 50 17.23 16.73 -10.56
C GLU A 50 16.60 17.99 -11.16
N LYS A 51 15.35 18.30 -10.77
CA LYS A 51 14.64 19.51 -11.20
C LYS A 51 15.23 20.76 -10.57
N MET A 52 15.58 20.71 -9.29
CA MET A 52 16.23 21.80 -8.59
C MET A 52 17.62 22.11 -9.18
N GLN A 53 18.41 21.09 -9.53
CA GLN A 53 19.68 21.28 -10.23
C GLN A 53 19.48 21.97 -11.58
N LYS A 54 18.46 21.56 -12.36
CA LYS A 54 18.13 22.26 -13.62
C LYS A 54 17.73 23.71 -13.39
N ALA A 55 16.96 23.99 -12.34
CA ALA A 55 16.60 25.35 -11.98
C ALA A 55 17.84 26.20 -11.70
N GLU A 56 18.78 25.69 -10.91
CA GLU A 56 20.06 26.34 -10.61
C GLU A 56 20.93 26.54 -11.87
N GLU A 57 20.99 25.56 -12.77
CA GLU A 57 21.70 25.70 -14.04
C GLU A 57 21.11 26.81 -14.92
N TYR A 58 19.78 26.89 -15.04
CA TYR A 58 19.12 27.95 -15.80
C TYR A 58 19.26 29.30 -15.13
N ARG A 59 19.26 29.35 -13.79
CA ARG A 59 19.52 30.59 -13.05
C ARG A 59 20.93 31.11 -13.30
N SER A 60 21.93 30.23 -13.23
CA SER A 60 23.31 30.58 -13.56
C SER A 60 23.46 31.04 -15.02
N LYS A 61 22.75 30.42 -15.97
CA LYS A 61 22.72 30.89 -17.36
C LYS A 61 22.10 32.28 -17.49
N ALA A 62 21.02 32.57 -16.75
CA ALA A 62 20.40 33.90 -16.74
C ALA A 62 21.32 34.98 -16.16
N ASP A 63 22.07 34.66 -15.11
CA ASP A 63 22.99 35.60 -14.46
C ASP A 63 24.19 35.97 -15.36
N ASN A 64 24.61 35.05 -16.23
CA ASN A 64 25.73 35.24 -17.15
C ASN A 64 25.33 35.70 -18.56
N GLU A 65 24.03 35.81 -18.85
CA GLU A 65 23.52 36.17 -20.18
C GLU A 65 23.43 37.70 -20.34
N GLY A 66 24.09 38.22 -21.37
CA GLY A 66 24.11 39.65 -21.67
C GLY A 66 22.89 40.12 -22.47
N ASN A 67 22.19 39.21 -23.15
CA ASN A 67 20.98 39.53 -23.89
C ASN A 67 19.74 39.49 -22.98
N ALA A 68 19.05 40.62 -22.84
CA ALA A 68 17.87 40.76 -21.98
C ALA A 68 16.72 39.79 -22.31
N GLU A 69 16.54 39.42 -23.57
CA GLU A 69 15.46 38.51 -24.00
C GLU A 69 15.77 37.06 -23.59
N LYS A 70 17.00 36.60 -23.86
CA LYS A 70 17.47 35.27 -23.44
C LYS A 70 17.56 35.15 -21.93
N LYS A 71 17.95 36.22 -21.23
CA LYS A 71 17.96 36.27 -19.78
C LYS A 71 16.57 35.98 -19.21
N LYS A 72 15.53 36.66 -19.71
CA LYS A 72 14.14 36.39 -19.30
C LYS A 72 13.70 34.96 -19.59
N GLU A 73 14.10 34.41 -20.74
CA GLU A 73 13.80 33.01 -21.07
C GLU A 73 14.43 32.03 -20.06
N TYR A 74 15.69 32.27 -19.67
CA TYR A 74 16.37 31.44 -18.68
C TYR A 74 15.81 31.63 -17.26
N GLU A 75 15.42 32.84 -16.87
CA GLU A 75 14.71 33.09 -15.61
C GLU A 75 13.39 32.32 -15.56
N PHE A 76 12.60 32.37 -16.63
CA PHE A 76 11.35 31.62 -16.72
C PHE A 76 11.58 30.11 -16.59
N LYS A 77 12.57 29.55 -17.30
CA LYS A 77 12.91 28.11 -17.19
C LYS A 77 13.39 27.73 -15.80
N SER A 78 14.18 28.59 -15.15
CA SER A 78 14.61 28.40 -13.77
C SER A 78 13.39 28.29 -12.84
N ASP A 79 12.49 29.24 -12.91
CA ASP A 79 11.30 29.28 -12.05
C ASP A 79 10.36 28.09 -12.32
N PHE A 80 10.17 27.72 -13.59
CA PHE A 80 9.41 26.53 -13.98
C PHE A 80 9.95 25.25 -13.34
N TYR A 81 11.27 25.01 -13.44
CA TYR A 81 11.88 23.82 -12.86
C TYR A 81 11.88 23.82 -11.33
N LYS A 82 11.97 25.00 -10.71
CA LYS A 82 11.84 25.16 -9.27
C LYS A 82 10.42 24.81 -8.80
N GLU A 83 9.40 25.29 -9.50
CA GLU A 83 7.99 24.96 -9.20
C GLU A 83 7.70 23.46 -9.37
N GLU A 84 8.26 22.82 -10.41
CA GLU A 84 8.19 21.36 -10.56
C GLU A 84 8.84 20.62 -9.37
N ALA A 85 10.01 21.09 -8.91
CA ALA A 85 10.69 20.49 -7.75
C ALA A 85 9.86 20.63 -6.46
N GLU A 86 9.25 21.79 -6.24
CA GLU A 86 8.36 22.05 -5.11
C GLU A 86 7.09 21.19 -5.17
N THR A 87 6.57 20.95 -6.38
CA THR A 87 5.42 20.05 -6.59
C THR A 87 5.77 18.62 -6.18
N TYR A 88 6.93 18.09 -6.58
CA TYR A 88 7.37 16.77 -6.12
C TYR A 88 7.57 16.69 -4.59
N ALA A 89 7.99 17.79 -3.96
CA ALA A 89 8.07 17.84 -2.50
C ALA A 89 6.67 17.80 -1.83
N LYS A 90 5.67 18.46 -2.41
CA LYS A 90 4.27 18.39 -1.96
C LYS A 90 3.70 16.98 -2.17
N ASP A 91 3.94 16.37 -3.33
CA ASP A 91 3.49 15.00 -3.64
C ASP A 91 3.98 13.98 -2.60
N ILE A 92 5.21 14.14 -2.09
CA ILE A 92 5.75 13.28 -1.03
C ILE A 92 4.90 13.36 0.24
N LEU A 93 4.49 14.57 0.64
CA LEU A 93 3.67 14.79 1.83
C LEU A 93 2.25 14.26 1.63
N GLU A 94 1.65 14.51 0.46
CA GLU A 94 0.33 13.98 0.13
C GLU A 94 0.32 12.45 0.09
N MET A 95 1.34 11.84 -0.52
CA MET A 95 1.45 10.38 -0.56
C MET A 95 1.73 9.77 0.80
N ALA A 96 2.43 10.47 1.69
CA ALA A 96 2.58 10.00 3.07
C ALA A 96 1.21 9.82 3.76
N ASN A 97 0.29 10.78 3.57
CA ASN A 97 -1.07 10.68 4.10
C ASN A 97 -1.85 9.52 3.46
N ILE A 98 -1.72 9.33 2.15
CA ILE A 98 -2.38 8.22 1.44
C ILE A 98 -1.83 6.87 1.91
N PHE A 99 -0.52 6.71 2.05
CA PHE A 99 0.08 5.48 2.56
C PHE A 99 -0.35 5.18 4.00
N GLN A 100 -0.48 6.20 4.84
CA GLN A 100 -0.98 6.05 6.20
C GLN A 100 -2.44 5.59 6.23
N ASP A 101 -3.29 6.16 5.37
CA ASP A 101 -4.70 5.74 5.26
C ASP A 101 -4.82 4.30 4.72
N ILE A 102 -4.04 3.95 3.70
CA ILE A 102 -3.97 2.58 3.17
C ILE A 102 -3.48 1.62 4.24
N GLU A 103 -2.46 1.97 5.02
CA GLU A 103 -1.97 1.16 6.13
C GLU A 103 -3.07 0.90 7.13
N TYR A 104 -3.72 1.96 7.61
CA TYR A 104 -4.79 1.83 8.57
C TYR A 104 -5.94 0.96 8.06
N LYS A 105 -6.43 1.21 6.83
CA LYS A 105 -7.52 0.46 6.22
C LYS A 105 -7.16 -1.01 6.01
N THR A 106 -5.96 -1.29 5.50
CA THR A 106 -5.53 -2.66 5.19
C THR A 106 -5.26 -3.44 6.47
N THR A 107 -4.60 -2.84 7.46
CA THR A 107 -4.39 -3.47 8.77
C THR A 107 -5.72 -3.78 9.45
N LYS A 108 -6.68 -2.84 9.42
CA LYS A 108 -8.03 -3.07 9.96
C LYS A 108 -8.73 -4.21 9.23
N LEU A 109 -8.69 -4.23 7.91
CA LEU A 109 -9.31 -5.27 7.09
C LEU A 109 -8.69 -6.65 7.38
N VAL A 110 -7.37 -6.74 7.43
CA VAL A 110 -6.66 -7.99 7.78
C VAL A 110 -7.09 -8.47 9.15
N LYS A 111 -7.08 -7.59 10.17
CA LYS A 111 -7.51 -7.94 11.53
C LYS A 111 -8.95 -8.44 11.56
N GLU A 112 -9.87 -7.74 10.90
CA GLU A 112 -11.29 -8.13 10.85
C GLU A 112 -11.51 -9.46 10.14
N LYS A 113 -10.86 -9.68 9.00
CA LYS A 113 -10.97 -10.93 8.23
C LYS A 113 -10.34 -12.09 9.00
N THR A 114 -9.18 -11.89 9.64
CA THR A 114 -8.53 -12.93 10.46
C THR A 114 -9.35 -13.32 11.68
N LEU A 115 -9.99 -12.36 12.36
CA LEU A 115 -10.85 -12.67 13.51
C LEU A 115 -12.12 -13.43 13.11
N LYS A 116 -12.62 -13.22 11.89
CA LYS A 116 -13.77 -13.95 11.34
C LYS A 116 -13.41 -15.35 10.82
N LEU A 117 -12.13 -15.63 10.59
CA LEU A 117 -11.63 -16.88 10.02
C LEU A 117 -11.85 -18.06 10.97
N GLN A 118 -12.70 -19.01 10.61
CA GLN A 118 -12.94 -20.20 11.39
C GLN A 118 -11.94 -21.31 11.03
N ALA A 119 -11.59 -22.16 11.99
CA ALA A 119 -10.73 -23.32 11.74
C ALA A 119 -11.33 -24.22 10.64
N THR A 120 -12.65 -24.34 10.62
CA THR A 120 -13.41 -25.12 9.64
C THR A 120 -13.36 -24.53 8.23
N ASP A 121 -12.93 -23.28 8.07
CA ASP A 121 -12.73 -22.66 6.76
C ASP A 121 -11.45 -23.19 6.10
N LEU A 122 -10.43 -23.51 6.90
CA LEU A 122 -9.11 -23.96 6.43
C LEU A 122 -8.91 -25.48 6.55
N PHE A 123 -9.59 -26.11 7.49
CA PHE A 123 -9.41 -27.53 7.79
C PHE A 123 -10.71 -28.31 7.57
N GLU A 124 -10.59 -29.45 6.89
CA GLU A 124 -11.62 -30.47 6.82
C GLU A 124 -11.51 -31.40 8.03
N THR A 125 -12.64 -31.63 8.70
CA THR A 125 -12.80 -32.73 9.66
C THR A 125 -13.50 -33.90 8.99
N GLY A 126 -12.73 -34.87 8.49
CA GLY A 126 -13.27 -36.08 7.86
C GLY A 126 -13.92 -37.07 8.85
N LYS A 127 -14.73 -38.02 8.33
CA LYS A 127 -15.39 -39.08 9.11
C LYS A 127 -14.38 -40.00 9.84
N GLU A 128 -13.19 -40.19 9.29
CA GLU A 128 -12.16 -41.14 9.73
C GLU A 128 -10.84 -40.48 10.18
N SER A 129 -10.91 -39.55 11.14
CA SER A 129 -9.75 -39.23 12.00
C SER A 129 -8.63 -38.38 11.38
N GLU A 130 -8.82 -37.77 10.21
CA GLU A 130 -7.79 -36.94 9.58
C GLU A 130 -8.17 -35.45 9.65
N PHE A 131 -7.28 -34.65 10.23
CA PHE A 131 -7.33 -33.18 10.21
C PHE A 131 -6.50 -32.73 9.00
N LYS A 132 -7.17 -32.49 7.86
CA LYS A 132 -6.51 -32.15 6.59
C LYS A 132 -6.79 -30.71 6.22
N LEU A 133 -5.77 -30.03 5.68
CA LEU A 133 -5.96 -28.74 5.03
C LEU A 133 -6.87 -28.92 3.81
N LYS A 134 -7.87 -28.06 3.67
CA LYS A 134 -8.69 -28.00 2.46
C LYS A 134 -7.79 -27.66 1.27
N LYS A 135 -7.67 -28.62 0.33
CA LYS A 135 -6.87 -28.46 -0.90
C LYS A 135 -7.33 -27.28 -1.75
N GLU A 136 -8.58 -26.87 -1.63
CA GLU A 136 -9.20 -25.72 -2.33
C GLU A 136 -9.67 -24.66 -1.34
N SER A 137 -8.79 -24.21 -0.45
CA SER A 137 -9.09 -23.01 0.33
C SER A 137 -8.95 -21.78 -0.59
N ASP A 138 -10.03 -21.40 -1.27
CA ASP A 138 -10.17 -20.14 -2.03
C ASP A 138 -9.97 -18.86 -1.18
N ILE A 139 -9.66 -19.04 0.10
CA ILE A 139 -9.39 -18.01 1.11
C ILE A 139 -8.26 -17.05 0.70
N LEU A 140 -7.33 -17.49 -0.17
CA LEU A 140 -6.24 -16.67 -0.70
C LEU A 140 -6.41 -16.26 -2.16
N LYS A 141 -7.50 -16.67 -2.83
CA LYS A 141 -7.81 -16.10 -4.14
C LYS A 141 -8.38 -14.71 -3.91
N LEU A 142 -7.65 -13.70 -4.34
CA LEU A 142 -8.19 -12.35 -4.51
C LEU A 142 -9.28 -12.47 -5.60
N SER A 143 -10.53 -12.64 -5.20
CA SER A 143 -11.67 -12.58 -6.12
C SER A 143 -11.80 -11.14 -6.59
N ASN A 144 -11.73 -10.93 -7.91
CA ASN A 144 -11.95 -9.62 -8.55
C ASN A 144 -13.37 -9.05 -8.28
N GLU A 145 -14.26 -9.83 -7.68
CA GLU A 145 -15.65 -9.46 -7.39
C GLU A 145 -15.79 -8.31 -6.37
N ASP A 146 -14.80 -8.09 -5.50
CA ASP A 146 -14.80 -6.93 -4.58
C ASP A 146 -14.41 -5.61 -5.30
N GLN A 147 -13.75 -5.68 -6.46
CA GLN A 147 -13.40 -4.49 -7.26
C GLN A 147 -14.54 -4.01 -8.16
N GLU A 148 -15.43 -4.90 -8.60
CA GLU A 148 -16.54 -4.53 -9.50
C GLU A 148 -17.72 -3.86 -8.77
N ASN A 149 -17.88 -4.13 -7.47
CA ASN A 149 -18.95 -3.54 -6.66
C ASN A 149 -18.67 -2.09 -6.23
N GLU A 150 -17.41 -1.68 -6.06
CA GLU A 150 -17.07 -0.27 -5.82
C GLU A 150 -17.17 0.57 -7.11
N ILE A 151 -16.73 0.03 -8.25
CA ILE A 151 -16.82 0.72 -9.56
C ILE A 151 -18.27 0.92 -10.01
N SER A 152 -19.18 -0.01 -9.68
CA SER A 152 -20.60 0.12 -10.00
C SER A 152 -21.34 1.14 -9.14
N ASN A 153 -20.89 1.38 -7.90
CA ASN A 153 -21.49 2.38 -7.02
C ASN A 153 -21.04 3.80 -7.36
N GLU A 154 -19.80 4.03 -7.80
CA GLU A 154 -19.37 5.35 -8.27
C GLU A 154 -20.05 5.80 -9.57
N LYS A 155 -20.36 4.86 -10.48
CA LYS A 155 -21.09 5.19 -11.72
C LYS A 155 -22.55 5.55 -11.52
N LYS A 156 -23.20 5.13 -10.42
CA LYS A 156 -24.59 5.48 -10.10
C LYS A 156 -24.76 6.84 -9.44
N ILE A 157 -23.70 7.43 -8.90
CA ILE A 157 -23.77 8.72 -8.19
C ILE A 157 -23.48 9.90 -9.15
N LYS A 158 -22.92 9.63 -10.34
CA LYS A 158 -22.60 10.65 -11.36
C LYS A 158 -23.45 10.54 -12.64
N GLY A 159 -24.51 9.74 -12.62
CA GLY A 159 -25.45 9.56 -13.74
C GLY A 159 -26.78 10.25 -13.47
#